data_AF-A0A524ETH9-F1
#
_entry.id   AF-A0A524ETH9-F1
#
_cell.length_a   1.000
_cell.length_b   1.000
_cell.length_c   1.000
_cell.angle_alpha   90.00
_cell.angle_beta   90.00
_cell.angle_gamma   90.00
#
_symmetry.space_group_name_H-M   'P 1'
#
loop_
_entity.id
_entity.type
_entity.pdbx_description
1 polymer ?
#
loop_
_entity_poly.entity_id
_entity_poly.type
_entity_poly.pdbx_seq_one_letter_code
_entity_poly.pdbx_strand_id
1 'polypeptide(L)'
;MDKWVFGKEQDKILGHYIKIVSVKVSDSAREKLPMEAGPITALLWGAMEEGIIDASIVTGKDENFKPFPMIAENQQELFKSIGYKPSQSPTLSLIGEAINKGFTDIAVVGTPCQIQGLRKLQNHPRFDFEAFDLVSLAIGTFCFGTFHNKQLDDIFKEYGINSNEIQKIDLDKQNFKMKISANSSEKEIPLNHLYDKSIRNACFACSDYTAEFADISVGKAGSEGEYSTLIIRTEKGKRIYDLAVKKKILEEKSLEKDNYELVLDLTRSKTEIVPIENIVEHSPELRSYYIRSPTIAKAYRPGNFVVLWLPDIDFLPMSISNINGNLLEITIQKIGDGTVKLFEKQIGDTIGIRGPFGNAWNYEDATNILVTGGGVGIAAITTLIDPLKKNKKNVFVAIGAKDEASLIFADRLIDLIPNTMCTT
;
A
#
# COMPACT_ATOMS: atom_id res chain seq x y z
N MET A 1 14.06 -3.28 -3.82
CA MET A 1 13.89 -1.82 -3.70
C MET A 1 14.72 -1.30 -2.54
N ASP A 2 14.71 -2.00 -1.40
CA ASP A 2 15.49 -1.71 -0.20
C ASP A 2 16.96 -1.46 -0.46
N LYS A 3 17.64 -2.39 -1.15
CA LYS A 3 19.07 -2.23 -1.49
C LYS A 3 19.36 -0.94 -2.27
N TRP A 4 18.43 -0.48 -3.10
CA TRP A 4 18.60 0.73 -3.89
C TRP A 4 18.32 2.00 -3.08
N VAL A 5 17.25 2.03 -2.27
CA VAL A 5 16.92 3.21 -1.43
C VAL A 5 17.87 3.34 -0.24
N PHE A 6 18.22 2.22 0.41
CA PHE A 6 18.87 2.17 1.72
C PHE A 6 20.23 1.47 1.73
N GLY A 7 20.65 0.85 0.62
CA GLY A 7 21.93 0.13 0.55
C GLY A 7 21.94 -1.25 1.25
N LYS A 8 20.82 -1.72 1.79
CA LYS A 8 20.72 -3.00 2.53
C LYS A 8 19.38 -3.72 2.34
N GLU A 9 19.31 -4.99 2.71
CA GLU A 9 18.09 -5.81 2.69
C GLU A 9 17.17 -5.49 3.86
N GLN A 10 15.85 -5.75 3.70
CA GLN A 10 14.85 -5.48 4.74
C GLN A 10 15.00 -6.46 5.91
N ASP A 11 15.16 -5.90 7.11
CA ASP A 11 15.33 -6.63 8.38
C ASP A 11 14.22 -6.30 9.40
N LYS A 12 13.34 -5.33 9.10
CA LYS A 12 12.33 -4.81 10.03
C LYS A 12 10.98 -4.62 9.34
N ILE A 13 9.92 -4.93 10.08
CA ILE A 13 8.53 -4.77 9.62
C ILE A 13 8.13 -3.31 9.35
N LEU A 14 8.74 -2.35 10.08
CA LEU A 14 8.51 -0.91 9.89
C LEU A 14 9.30 -0.33 8.70
N GLY A 15 10.05 -1.18 8.01
CA GLY A 15 11.06 -0.80 7.04
C GLY A 15 12.30 -0.17 7.70
N HIS A 16 13.20 0.32 6.85
CA HIS A 16 14.43 0.96 7.29
C HIS A 16 14.17 2.36 7.84
N TYR A 17 14.85 2.68 8.95
CA TYR A 17 14.84 4.00 9.55
C TYR A 17 16.11 4.30 10.33
N ILE A 18 16.41 5.59 10.46
CA ILE A 18 17.50 6.16 11.26
C ILE A 18 16.99 6.57 12.65
N LYS A 19 15.85 7.27 12.70
CA LYS A 19 15.27 7.81 13.95
C LYS A 19 13.76 7.86 13.86
N ILE A 20 13.09 7.67 14.99
CA ILE A 20 11.64 7.89 15.14
C ILE A 20 11.44 8.89 16.27
N VAL A 21 10.61 9.90 16.02
CA VAL A 21 10.32 10.97 16.99
C VAL A 21 8.86 11.39 16.92
N SER A 22 8.39 12.01 17.98
CA SER A 22 7.14 12.75 17.99
C SER A 22 7.44 14.24 17.85
N VAL A 23 6.81 14.93 16.90
CA VAL A 23 7.05 16.36 16.65
C VAL A 23 5.75 17.16 16.54
N LYS A 24 5.82 18.44 16.90
CA LYS A 24 4.81 19.44 16.54
C LYS A 24 5.46 20.63 15.83
N VAL A 25 4.66 21.43 15.14
CA VAL A 25 5.10 22.75 14.67
C VAL A 25 5.35 23.63 15.90
N SER A 26 6.50 24.29 15.94
CA SER A 26 6.86 25.12 17.10
C SER A 26 5.98 26.36 17.21
N ASP A 27 5.90 26.92 18.41
CA ASP A 27 5.13 28.14 18.64
C ASP A 27 5.73 29.33 17.86
N SER A 28 7.07 29.38 17.72
CA SER A 28 7.75 30.41 16.92
C SER A 28 7.46 30.30 15.41
N ALA A 29 7.24 29.09 14.90
CA ALA A 29 6.92 28.89 13.49
C ALA A 29 5.47 29.26 13.16
N ARG A 30 4.57 29.30 14.16
CA ARG A 30 3.16 29.72 13.98
C ARG A 30 3.01 31.18 13.57
N GLU A 31 4.02 32.01 13.78
CA GLU A 31 4.00 33.40 13.28
C GLU A 31 4.04 33.46 11.73
N LYS A 32 4.62 32.43 11.09
CA LYS A 32 4.79 32.34 9.63
C LYS A 32 3.91 31.28 8.97
N LEU A 33 3.50 30.26 9.72
CA LEU A 33 2.71 29.14 9.23
C LEU A 33 1.24 29.25 9.67
N PRO A 34 0.27 28.87 8.81
CA PRO A 34 -1.12 28.74 9.23
C PRO A 34 -1.29 27.85 10.46
N MET A 35 -2.30 28.12 11.28
CA MET A 35 -2.55 27.39 12.53
C MET A 35 -2.82 25.89 12.27
N GLU A 36 -3.42 25.57 11.13
CA GLU A 36 -3.76 24.21 10.72
C GLU A 36 -2.57 23.47 10.09
N ALA A 37 -1.44 24.16 9.84
CA ALA A 37 -0.26 23.55 9.25
C ALA A 37 0.28 22.45 10.18
N GLY A 38 0.49 21.27 9.61
CA GLY A 38 1.12 20.14 10.29
C GLY A 38 2.61 20.03 9.94
N PRO A 39 3.30 19.00 10.49
CA PRO A 39 4.73 18.82 10.29
C PRO A 39 5.15 18.68 8.82
N ILE A 40 4.32 18.10 7.94
CA ILE A 40 4.63 18.00 6.50
C ILE A 40 4.76 19.39 5.87
N THR A 41 3.76 20.25 6.10
CA THR A 41 3.77 21.63 5.62
C THR A 41 4.95 22.40 6.17
N ALA A 42 5.28 22.22 7.46
CA ALA A 42 6.41 22.89 8.10
C ALA A 42 7.77 22.44 7.53
N LEU A 43 7.95 21.15 7.25
CA LEU A 43 9.17 20.61 6.62
C LEU A 43 9.35 21.17 5.20
N LEU A 44 8.28 21.14 4.39
CA LEU A 44 8.33 21.69 3.03
C LEU A 44 8.56 23.19 3.01
N TRP A 45 7.87 23.93 3.88
CA TRP A 45 8.03 25.37 4.02
C TRP A 45 9.47 25.74 4.40
N GLY A 46 10.06 25.05 5.39
CA GLY A 46 11.45 25.27 5.78
C GLY A 46 12.46 24.89 4.70
N ALA A 47 12.20 23.80 3.96
CA ALA A 47 13.04 23.40 2.84
C ALA A 47 12.98 24.41 1.66
N MET A 48 11.81 24.99 1.39
CA MET A 48 11.63 26.07 0.42
C MET A 48 12.31 27.37 0.87
N GLU A 49 12.19 27.75 2.15
CA GLU A 49 12.84 28.95 2.70
C GLU A 49 14.37 28.90 2.55
N GLU A 50 14.96 27.70 2.66
CA GLU A 50 16.40 27.48 2.46
C GLU A 50 16.82 27.20 1.02
N GLY A 51 15.87 27.16 0.07
CA GLY A 51 16.16 26.82 -1.33
C GLY A 51 16.69 25.39 -1.52
N ILE A 52 16.37 24.47 -0.61
CA ILE A 52 16.71 23.04 -0.74
C ILE A 52 15.74 22.35 -1.71
N ILE A 53 14.52 22.87 -1.80
CA ILE A 53 13.53 22.47 -2.81
C ILE A 53 13.00 23.73 -3.49
N ASP A 54 12.74 23.64 -4.79
CA ASP A 54 12.19 24.72 -5.60
C ASP A 54 10.70 24.55 -5.89
N ALA A 55 10.17 23.34 -5.77
CA ALA A 55 8.74 23.06 -5.81
C ALA A 55 8.36 21.85 -4.94
N SER A 56 7.07 21.73 -4.63
CA SER A 56 6.52 20.53 -4.02
C SER A 56 5.24 20.06 -4.70
N ILE A 57 5.17 18.77 -5.00
CA ILE A 57 3.96 18.10 -5.49
C ILE A 57 3.17 17.59 -4.29
N VAL A 58 1.99 18.16 -4.09
CA VAL A 58 1.15 17.97 -2.89
C VAL A 58 -0.31 17.76 -3.29
N THR A 59 -1.17 17.46 -2.30
CA THR A 59 -2.60 17.26 -2.51
C THR A 59 -3.42 18.47 -2.07
N GLY A 60 -3.99 19.16 -3.07
CA GLY A 60 -5.01 20.19 -2.88
C GLY A 60 -6.41 19.59 -2.70
N LYS A 61 -7.43 20.44 -2.71
CA LYS A 61 -8.85 20.04 -2.74
C LYS A 61 -9.65 21.03 -3.59
N ASP A 62 -10.63 20.53 -4.34
CA ASP A 62 -11.58 21.36 -5.08
C ASP A 62 -12.68 21.91 -4.15
N GLU A 63 -13.65 22.62 -4.72
CA GLU A 63 -14.79 23.17 -4.00
C GLU A 63 -15.64 22.12 -3.29
N ASN A 64 -15.66 20.87 -3.79
CA ASN A 64 -16.38 19.74 -3.20
C ASN A 64 -15.50 18.92 -2.23
N PHE A 65 -14.38 19.48 -1.76
CA PHE A 65 -13.40 18.79 -0.92
C PHE A 65 -12.73 17.57 -1.60
N LYS A 66 -12.84 17.42 -2.93
CA LYS A 66 -12.22 16.29 -3.64
C LYS A 66 -10.73 16.57 -3.86
N PRO A 67 -9.86 15.61 -3.51
CA PRO A 67 -8.43 15.82 -3.62
C PRO A 67 -7.98 15.81 -5.08
N PHE A 68 -7.10 16.74 -5.44
CA PHE A 68 -6.41 16.78 -6.72
C PHE A 68 -4.90 17.04 -6.50
N PRO A 69 -4.02 16.58 -7.40
CA PRO A 69 -2.60 16.84 -7.26
C PRO A 69 -2.31 18.28 -7.70
N MET A 70 -1.40 18.97 -7.02
CA MET A 70 -0.96 20.29 -7.41
C MET A 70 0.56 20.45 -7.22
N ILE A 71 1.17 21.27 -8.06
CA ILE A 71 2.53 21.77 -7.85
C ILE A 71 2.38 23.05 -7.03
N ALA A 72 3.00 23.09 -5.86
CA ALA A 72 3.15 24.29 -5.06
C ALA A 72 4.54 24.87 -5.34
N GLU A 73 4.56 26.01 -6.04
CA GLU A 73 5.77 26.72 -6.49
C GLU A 73 6.24 27.74 -5.44
N ASN A 74 5.40 28.02 -4.45
CA ASN A 74 5.66 28.97 -3.37
C ASN A 74 4.92 28.57 -2.09
N GLN A 75 5.22 29.28 -1.00
CA GLN A 75 4.67 29.01 0.32
C GLN A 75 3.15 29.21 0.39
N GLN A 76 2.61 30.21 -0.29
CA GLN A 76 1.16 30.49 -0.30
C GLN A 76 0.39 29.37 -1.00
N GLU A 77 0.93 28.82 -2.08
CA GLU A 77 0.35 27.64 -2.75
C GLU A 77 0.46 26.38 -1.91
N LEU A 78 1.59 26.18 -1.23
CA LEU A 78 1.79 25.06 -0.31
C LEU A 78 0.69 25.03 0.76
N PHE A 79 0.27 26.19 1.28
CA PHE A 79 -0.77 26.26 2.30
C PHE A 79 -2.15 25.78 1.82
N LYS A 80 -2.43 25.83 0.51
CA LYS A 80 -3.68 25.27 -0.06
C LYS A 80 -3.75 23.75 0.07
N SER A 81 -2.62 23.08 0.34
CA SER A 81 -2.53 21.63 0.55
C SER A 81 -2.74 21.20 2.00
N ILE A 82 -2.94 22.12 2.95
CA ILE A 82 -3.12 21.79 4.38
C ILE A 82 -4.40 20.96 4.61
N GLY A 83 -4.32 20.06 5.60
CA GLY A 83 -5.44 19.25 6.05
C GLY A 83 -5.52 17.88 5.35
N TYR A 84 -6.16 16.94 6.03
CA TYR A 84 -6.36 15.58 5.55
C TYR A 84 -7.46 15.51 4.48
N LYS A 85 -7.17 14.84 3.36
CA LYS A 85 -8.16 14.54 2.31
C LYS A 85 -8.32 13.02 2.23
N PRO A 86 -9.53 12.49 2.39
CA PRO A 86 -9.74 11.05 2.61
C PRO A 86 -9.74 10.19 1.31
N SER A 87 -9.69 10.84 0.14
CA SER A 87 -9.69 10.19 -1.17
C SER A 87 -8.35 10.33 -1.89
N GLN A 88 -8.22 9.68 -3.06
CA GLN A 88 -6.97 9.64 -3.82
C GLN A 88 -6.72 10.92 -4.64
N SER A 89 -5.48 11.38 -4.62
CA SER A 89 -4.95 12.40 -5.53
C SER A 89 -3.70 11.83 -6.21
N PRO A 90 -3.66 11.66 -7.55
CA PRO A 90 -2.54 11.03 -8.25
C PRO A 90 -1.30 11.94 -8.32
N THR A 91 -0.64 12.23 -7.20
CA THR A 91 0.49 13.18 -7.12
C THR A 91 1.59 12.93 -8.14
N LEU A 92 1.95 11.66 -8.39
CA LEU A 92 2.99 11.32 -9.37
C LEU A 92 2.68 11.76 -10.81
N SER A 93 1.42 12.06 -11.16
CA SER A 93 1.07 12.51 -12.52
C SER A 93 1.65 13.88 -12.87
N LEU A 94 2.04 14.68 -11.87
CA LEU A 94 2.57 16.02 -12.08
C LEU A 94 4.10 16.09 -12.12
N ILE A 95 4.80 14.97 -11.99
CA ILE A 95 6.28 14.97 -12.05
C ILE A 95 6.76 15.52 -13.39
N GLY A 96 6.23 15.01 -14.51
CA GLY A 96 6.61 15.49 -15.84
C GLY A 96 6.26 16.96 -16.06
N GLU A 97 5.13 17.43 -15.55
CA GLU A 97 4.76 18.86 -15.62
C GLU A 97 5.72 19.74 -14.81
N ALA A 98 6.07 19.33 -13.58
CA ALA A 98 7.02 20.07 -12.75
C ALA A 98 8.39 20.18 -13.41
N ILE A 99 8.89 19.10 -14.01
CA ILE A 99 10.15 19.09 -14.76
C ILE A 99 10.07 20.02 -15.98
N ASN A 100 8.97 19.97 -16.74
CA ASN A 100 8.77 20.86 -17.90
C ASN A 100 8.68 22.35 -17.53
N LYS A 101 8.27 22.67 -16.29
CA LYS A 101 8.31 24.03 -15.74
C LYS A 101 9.71 24.48 -15.32
N GLY A 102 10.70 23.59 -15.37
CA GLY A 102 12.09 23.88 -15.04
C GLY A 102 12.46 23.66 -13.58
N PHE A 103 11.63 22.98 -12.79
CA PHE A 103 11.97 22.62 -11.41
C PHE A 103 12.99 21.49 -11.37
N THR A 104 13.95 21.61 -10.46
CA THR A 104 15.13 20.74 -10.35
C THR A 104 15.31 20.10 -8.99
N ASP A 105 14.68 20.64 -7.94
CA ASP A 105 14.70 20.10 -6.59
C ASP A 105 13.27 19.92 -6.07
N ILE A 106 12.60 18.91 -6.63
CA ILE A 106 11.17 18.67 -6.41
C ILE A 106 10.96 17.80 -5.16
N ALA A 107 10.14 18.29 -4.24
CA ALA A 107 9.59 17.44 -3.18
C ALA A 107 8.29 16.76 -3.63
N VAL A 108 8.09 15.50 -3.26
CA VAL A 108 6.82 14.78 -3.48
C VAL A 108 6.25 14.32 -2.15
N VAL A 109 4.99 14.70 -1.87
CA VAL A 109 4.22 14.14 -0.77
C VAL A 109 3.30 13.05 -1.29
N GLY A 110 3.34 11.88 -0.68
CA GLY A 110 2.54 10.74 -1.13
C GLY A 110 2.15 9.77 -0.02
N THR A 111 1.10 9.01 -0.28
CA THR A 111 0.77 7.79 0.46
C THR A 111 1.77 6.67 0.13
N PRO A 112 1.83 5.57 0.90
CA PRO A 112 2.81 4.51 0.72
C PRO A 112 2.92 3.97 -0.71
N CYS A 113 1.78 3.70 -1.36
CA CYS A 113 1.76 3.23 -2.74
C CYS A 113 2.30 4.25 -3.75
N GLN A 114 2.16 5.55 -3.49
CA GLN A 114 2.72 6.62 -4.33
C GLN A 114 4.22 6.75 -4.12
N ILE A 115 4.70 6.60 -2.90
CA ILE A 115 6.15 6.59 -2.63
C ILE A 115 6.81 5.37 -3.28
N GLN A 116 6.19 4.19 -3.20
CA GLN A 116 6.65 3.01 -3.93
C GLN A 116 6.64 3.22 -5.45
N GLY A 117 5.58 3.85 -5.98
CA GLY A 117 5.49 4.25 -7.38
C GLY A 117 6.62 5.19 -7.80
N LEU A 118 6.90 6.21 -6.99
CA LEU A 118 8.01 7.15 -7.20
C LEU A 118 9.35 6.42 -7.21
N ARG A 119 9.66 5.60 -6.20
CA ARG A 119 10.94 4.86 -6.17
C ARG A 119 11.06 3.88 -7.33
N LYS A 120 9.95 3.30 -7.80
CA LYS A 120 9.95 2.49 -9.01
C LYS A 120 10.25 3.33 -10.25
N LEU A 121 9.65 4.51 -10.41
CA LEU A 121 9.97 5.43 -11.51
C LEU A 121 11.47 5.79 -11.51
N GLN A 122 12.02 6.09 -10.34
CA GLN A 122 13.42 6.47 -10.15
C GLN A 122 14.43 5.33 -10.40
N ASN A 123 14.01 4.06 -10.28
CA ASN A 123 14.90 2.89 -10.36
C ASN A 123 14.56 1.92 -11.51
N HIS A 124 13.61 2.27 -12.40
CA HIS A 124 13.23 1.35 -13.47
C HIS A 124 14.13 1.55 -14.69
N PRO A 125 14.69 0.48 -15.29
CA PRO A 125 15.61 0.57 -16.43
C PRO A 125 14.97 1.08 -17.74
N ARG A 126 13.68 1.41 -17.74
CA ARG A 126 12.93 1.91 -18.91
C ARG A 126 12.41 3.34 -18.76
N PHE A 127 12.56 3.96 -17.59
CA PHE A 127 12.18 5.36 -17.40
C PHE A 127 13.44 6.22 -17.52
N ASP A 128 13.33 7.29 -18.29
CA ASP A 128 14.40 8.27 -18.46
C ASP A 128 14.61 9.02 -17.12
N PHE A 129 15.88 9.28 -16.80
CA PHE A 129 16.34 9.44 -15.42
C PHE A 129 16.03 10.80 -14.78
N GLU A 130 15.33 11.71 -15.47
CA GLU A 130 15.07 13.05 -14.93
C GLU A 130 14.29 12.99 -13.60
N ALA A 131 13.35 12.05 -13.44
CA ALA A 131 12.67 11.87 -12.14
C ALA A 131 13.60 11.37 -11.02
N PHE A 132 14.68 10.64 -11.36
CA PHE A 132 15.70 10.21 -10.41
C PHE A 132 16.51 11.39 -9.90
N ASP A 133 16.95 12.27 -10.81
CA ASP A 133 17.81 13.40 -10.49
C ASP A 133 17.04 14.57 -9.86
N LEU A 134 15.82 14.84 -10.35
CA LEU A 134 15.09 16.08 -10.03
C LEU A 134 14.10 15.94 -8.86
N VAL A 135 13.71 14.72 -8.46
CA VAL A 135 12.91 14.51 -7.24
C VAL A 135 13.85 14.29 -6.05
N SER A 136 14.19 15.40 -5.39
CA SER A 136 15.21 15.45 -4.34
C SER A 136 14.69 15.01 -2.96
N LEU A 137 13.37 15.07 -2.72
CA LEU A 137 12.76 14.75 -1.42
C LEU A 137 11.42 14.01 -1.55
N ALA A 138 11.29 12.85 -0.90
CA ALA A 138 10.04 12.10 -0.80
C ALA A 138 9.51 12.09 0.64
N ILE A 139 8.34 12.70 0.88
CA ILE A 139 7.66 12.66 2.18
C ILE A 139 6.46 11.70 2.10
N GLY A 140 6.50 10.63 2.87
CA GLY A 140 5.45 9.64 2.96
C GLY A 140 4.42 9.96 4.05
N THR A 141 3.14 9.68 3.82
CA THR A 141 2.10 9.75 4.86
C THR A 141 1.73 8.35 5.35
N PHE A 142 1.41 8.21 6.64
CA PHE A 142 0.83 6.97 7.14
C PHE A 142 -0.56 6.77 6.53
N CYS A 143 -0.87 5.58 6.03
CA CYS A 143 -2.10 5.34 5.29
C CYS A 143 -2.69 3.95 5.56
N PHE A 144 -3.93 3.91 6.03
CA PHE A 144 -4.71 2.66 6.12
C PHE A 144 -5.56 2.37 4.89
N GLY A 145 -5.73 3.35 4.03
CA GLY A 145 -6.56 3.25 2.85
C GLY A 145 -7.13 4.60 2.48
N THR A 146 -7.79 4.63 1.34
CA THR A 146 -8.43 5.81 0.78
C THR A 146 -9.78 5.42 0.21
N PHE A 147 -10.71 6.36 0.16
CA PHE A 147 -12.06 6.08 -0.30
C PHE A 147 -12.26 6.46 -1.78
N HIS A 148 -13.24 5.83 -2.42
CA HIS A 148 -13.74 6.22 -3.73
C HIS A 148 -14.56 7.51 -3.60
N ASN A 149 -14.21 8.54 -4.38
CA ASN A 149 -14.89 9.85 -4.32
C ASN A 149 -16.42 9.75 -4.38
N LYS A 150 -16.96 8.99 -5.35
CA LYS A 150 -18.42 8.84 -5.50
C LYS A 150 -19.08 8.15 -4.29
N GLN A 151 -18.51 7.04 -3.83
CA GLN A 151 -19.06 6.29 -2.70
C GLN A 151 -18.96 7.10 -1.40
N LEU A 152 -17.88 7.87 -1.23
CA LEU A 152 -17.73 8.77 -0.09
C LEU A 152 -18.75 9.91 -0.13
N ASP A 153 -18.96 10.53 -1.31
CA ASP A 153 -20.01 11.56 -1.50
C ASP A 153 -21.41 11.01 -1.19
N ASP A 154 -21.69 9.76 -1.58
CA ASP A 154 -22.97 9.11 -1.30
C ASP A 154 -23.15 8.89 0.22
N ILE A 155 -22.11 8.47 0.93
CA ILE A 155 -22.13 8.36 2.40
C ILE A 155 -22.29 9.74 3.05
N PHE A 156 -21.61 10.78 2.56
CA PHE A 156 -21.80 12.14 3.08
C PHE A 156 -23.25 12.58 2.98
N LYS A 157 -23.93 12.31 1.85
CA LYS A 157 -25.36 12.58 1.70
C LYS A 157 -26.24 11.78 2.66
N GLU A 158 -25.92 10.49 2.90
CA GLU A 158 -26.63 9.67 3.90
C GLU A 158 -26.59 10.32 5.31
N TYR A 159 -25.50 11.02 5.64
CA TYR A 159 -25.32 11.74 6.92
C TYR A 159 -25.75 13.22 6.86
N GLY A 160 -26.35 13.66 5.76
CA GLY A 160 -26.80 15.05 5.56
C GLY A 160 -25.66 16.05 5.44
N ILE A 161 -24.51 15.63 4.91
CA ILE A 161 -23.32 16.46 4.70
C ILE A 161 -23.25 16.85 3.22
N ASN A 162 -23.14 18.15 2.97
CA ASN A 162 -22.88 18.70 1.65
C ASN A 162 -21.36 18.88 1.47
N SER A 163 -20.75 18.21 0.49
CA SER A 163 -19.30 18.24 0.28
C SER A 163 -18.75 19.66 0.05
N ASN A 164 -19.56 20.57 -0.53
CA ASN A 164 -19.19 21.98 -0.76
C ASN A 164 -19.10 22.82 0.52
N GLU A 165 -19.63 22.33 1.63
CA GLU A 165 -19.66 23.03 2.91
C GLU A 165 -18.56 22.53 3.86
N ILE A 166 -17.82 21.49 3.46
CA ILE A 166 -16.78 20.88 4.29
C ILE A 166 -15.58 21.82 4.40
N GLN A 167 -15.27 22.21 5.63
CA GLN A 167 -14.10 23.03 5.93
C GLN A 167 -12.91 22.15 6.32
N LYS A 168 -13.16 21.10 7.11
CA LYS A 168 -12.13 20.21 7.66
C LYS A 168 -12.65 18.78 7.81
N ILE A 169 -11.75 17.82 7.61
CA ILE A 169 -11.95 16.41 7.95
C ILE A 169 -10.78 15.97 8.84
N ASP A 170 -11.12 15.37 9.98
CA ASP A 170 -10.18 14.77 10.93
C ASP A 170 -10.56 13.31 11.21
N LEU A 171 -9.63 12.59 11.85
CA LEU A 171 -9.84 11.22 12.30
C LEU A 171 -9.80 11.16 13.82
N ASP A 172 -10.92 10.78 14.43
CA ASP A 172 -10.96 10.38 15.83
C ASP A 172 -10.60 8.90 15.92
N LYS A 173 -9.32 8.64 16.21
CA LYS A 173 -8.80 7.27 16.31
C LYS A 173 -9.26 6.56 17.57
N GLN A 174 -9.51 7.29 18.65
CA GLN A 174 -9.94 6.70 19.93
C GLN A 174 -11.35 6.12 19.80
N ASN A 175 -12.22 6.83 19.09
CA ASN A 175 -13.61 6.41 18.88
C ASN A 175 -13.85 5.74 17.52
N PHE A 176 -12.81 5.58 16.71
CA PHE A 176 -12.86 4.99 15.36
C PHE A 176 -13.88 5.69 14.44
N LYS A 177 -13.84 7.03 14.39
CA LYS A 177 -14.74 7.88 13.58
C LYS A 177 -13.98 8.88 12.71
N MET A 178 -14.61 9.27 11.60
CA MET A 178 -14.24 10.45 10.82
C MET A 178 -15.07 11.64 11.31
N LYS A 179 -14.39 12.72 11.71
CA LYS A 179 -15.00 13.99 12.14
C LYS A 179 -14.99 14.95 10.97
N ILE A 180 -16.15 15.54 10.66
CA ILE A 180 -16.34 16.40 9.52
C ILE A 180 -16.91 17.71 10.04
N SER A 181 -16.13 18.78 9.89
CA SER A 181 -16.55 20.15 10.21
C SER A 181 -17.09 20.79 8.94
N ALA A 182 -18.41 21.02 8.90
CA ALA A 182 -19.09 21.66 7.78
C ALA A 182 -19.90 22.86 8.29
N ASN A 183 -19.56 24.07 7.81
CA ASN A 183 -20.13 25.34 8.28
C ASN A 183 -20.19 25.45 9.82
N SER A 184 -21.39 25.31 10.39
CA SER A 184 -21.67 25.45 11.83
C SER A 184 -22.00 24.12 12.51
N SER A 185 -21.79 22.99 11.85
CA SER A 185 -22.09 21.67 12.40
C SER A 185 -20.90 20.73 12.29
N GLU A 186 -20.71 19.93 13.33
CA GLU A 186 -19.79 18.80 13.31
C GLU A 186 -20.60 17.52 13.16
N LYS A 187 -20.15 16.65 12.25
CA LYS A 187 -20.74 15.34 12.00
C LYS A 187 -19.67 14.27 12.16
N GLU A 188 -20.09 13.13 12.70
CA GLU A 188 -19.21 11.98 12.86
C GLU A 188 -19.74 10.79 12.07
N ILE A 189 -18.85 10.16 11.32
CA ILE A 189 -19.16 8.94 10.57
C ILE A 189 -18.27 7.80 11.11
N PRO A 190 -18.84 6.67 11.54
CA PRO A 190 -18.06 5.50 11.95
C PRO A 190 -17.12 5.04 10.83
N LEU A 191 -15.83 4.83 11.16
CA LEU A 191 -14.86 4.41 10.16
C LEU A 191 -15.21 3.05 9.56
N ASN A 192 -15.67 2.08 10.35
CA ASN A 192 -16.08 0.76 9.84
C ASN A 192 -17.11 0.87 8.69
N HIS A 193 -18.07 1.80 8.78
CA HIS A 193 -19.04 2.05 7.73
C HIS A 193 -18.37 2.60 6.46
N LEU A 194 -17.44 3.54 6.60
CA LEU A 194 -16.65 4.08 5.49
C LEU A 194 -15.77 3.01 4.84
N TYR A 195 -15.10 2.18 5.64
CA TYR A 195 -14.26 1.07 5.19
C TYR A 195 -15.08 0.02 4.43
N ASP A 196 -16.27 -0.34 4.91
CA ASP A 196 -17.10 -1.35 4.25
C ASP A 196 -17.65 -0.86 2.90
N LYS A 197 -18.12 0.40 2.85
CA LYS A 197 -18.87 0.92 1.70
C LYS A 197 -18.08 1.70 0.67
N SER A 198 -16.95 2.30 1.06
CA SER A 198 -16.26 3.27 0.19
C SER A 198 -14.77 3.06 0.01
N ILE A 199 -14.13 2.15 0.75
CA ILE A 199 -12.68 1.94 0.57
C ILE A 199 -12.37 1.35 -0.80
N ARG A 200 -11.25 1.79 -1.40
CA ARG A 200 -10.78 1.23 -2.65
C ARG A 200 -10.28 -0.19 -2.44
N ASN A 201 -10.76 -1.13 -3.25
CA ASN A 201 -10.35 -2.55 -3.16
C ASN A 201 -8.82 -2.75 -3.21
N ALA A 202 -8.10 -1.94 -3.99
CA ALA A 202 -6.65 -2.01 -4.06
C ALA A 202 -5.94 -1.72 -2.71
N CYS A 203 -6.58 -1.00 -1.78
CA CYS A 203 -6.01 -0.71 -0.46
C CYS A 203 -5.89 -1.96 0.42
N PHE A 204 -6.69 -2.99 0.14
CA PHE A 204 -6.62 -4.29 0.82
C PHE A 204 -5.38 -5.09 0.42
N ALA A 205 -4.82 -4.84 -0.76
CA ALA A 205 -3.55 -5.42 -1.19
C ALA A 205 -2.32 -4.64 -0.69
N CYS A 206 -2.51 -3.41 -0.18
CA CYS A 206 -1.41 -2.59 0.30
C CYS A 206 -0.91 -3.10 1.64
N SER A 207 0.38 -3.46 1.71
CA SER A 207 1.05 -3.97 2.91
C SER A 207 1.87 -2.91 3.65
N ASP A 208 1.99 -1.71 3.10
CA ASP A 208 2.79 -0.63 3.65
C ASP A 208 1.88 0.40 4.34
N TYR A 209 2.01 0.49 5.66
CA TYR A 209 1.30 1.47 6.47
C TYR A 209 2.05 2.80 6.56
N THR A 210 3.39 2.76 6.69
CA THR A 210 4.20 3.90 7.13
C THR A 210 5.03 4.52 6.01
N ALA A 211 4.75 4.20 4.75
CA ALA A 211 5.48 4.66 3.58
C ALA A 211 6.97 4.34 3.72
N GLU A 212 7.29 3.04 3.72
CA GLU A 212 8.59 2.52 4.13
C GLU A 212 9.77 2.97 3.26
N PHE A 213 9.49 3.44 2.04
CA PHE A 213 10.48 3.91 1.06
C PHE A 213 10.61 5.44 0.96
N ALA A 214 9.98 6.20 1.85
CA ALA A 214 10.09 7.66 1.89
C ALA A 214 11.46 8.09 2.43
N ASP A 215 11.81 9.37 2.27
CA ASP A 215 12.93 9.99 3.00
C ASP A 215 12.53 10.32 4.45
N ILE A 216 11.30 10.81 4.62
CA ILE A 216 10.63 11.05 5.90
C ILE A 216 9.21 10.51 5.79
N SER A 217 8.76 9.74 6.77
CA SER A 217 7.35 9.35 6.89
C SER A 217 6.68 10.07 8.04
N VAL A 218 5.43 10.51 7.84
CA VAL A 218 4.68 11.31 8.81
C VAL A 218 3.30 10.73 9.04
N GLY A 219 2.88 10.62 10.29
CA GLY A 219 1.51 10.28 10.62
C GLY A 219 1.14 10.52 12.07
N LYS A 220 -0.15 10.49 12.37
CA LYS A 220 -0.67 10.75 13.72
C LYS A 220 -0.55 9.56 14.68
N ALA A 221 -0.25 8.35 14.21
CA ALA A 221 -0.22 7.18 15.10
C ALA A 221 1.00 7.22 16.03
N GLY A 222 0.82 6.89 17.31
CA GLY A 222 1.86 6.97 18.34
C GLY A 222 2.10 8.38 18.90
N SER A 223 1.37 9.40 18.43
CA SER A 223 1.51 10.78 18.91
C SER A 223 0.14 11.38 19.23
N GLU A 224 0.06 12.15 20.31
CA GLU A 224 -1.19 12.74 20.80
C GLU A 224 -1.29 14.25 20.51
N GLY A 225 -2.53 14.74 20.47
CA GLY A 225 -2.84 16.15 20.28
C GLY A 225 -2.25 16.73 18.97
N GLU A 226 -1.53 17.83 19.09
CA GLU A 226 -0.90 18.51 17.95
C GLU A 226 0.30 17.75 17.39
N TYR A 227 0.87 16.81 18.15
CA TYR A 227 2.03 16.06 17.70
C TYR A 227 1.72 15.09 16.56
N SER A 228 2.74 14.75 15.79
CA SER A 228 2.73 13.68 14.80
C SER A 228 4.03 12.89 14.91
N THR A 229 3.96 11.60 14.62
CA THR A 229 5.12 10.72 14.56
C THR A 229 5.83 10.90 13.22
N LEU A 230 7.14 11.13 13.29
CA LEU A 230 8.06 11.18 12.16
C LEU A 230 8.98 9.97 12.22
N ILE A 231 9.12 9.29 11.09
CA ILE A 231 10.11 8.23 10.86
C ILE A 231 11.10 8.78 9.84
N ILE A 232 12.32 9.07 10.28
CA ILE A 232 13.41 9.56 9.44
C ILE A 232 14.11 8.34 8.84
N ARG A 233 14.14 8.23 7.51
CA ARG A 233 14.56 7.00 6.83
C ARG A 233 15.89 7.09 6.11
N THR A 234 16.11 8.18 5.39
CA THR A 234 17.31 8.40 4.59
C THR A 234 18.12 9.56 5.12
N GLU A 235 19.39 9.65 4.72
CA GLU A 235 20.24 10.81 5.02
C GLU A 235 19.67 12.11 4.42
N LYS A 236 19.00 12.04 3.26
CA LYS A 236 18.28 13.19 2.66
C LYS A 236 17.18 13.67 3.61
N GLY A 237 16.34 12.76 4.09
CA GLY A 237 15.29 13.08 5.06
C GLY A 237 15.84 13.61 6.38
N LYS A 238 16.95 13.03 6.86
CA LYS A 238 17.63 13.47 8.08
C LYS A 238 18.09 14.93 7.98
N ARG A 239 18.65 15.35 6.84
CA ARG A 239 19.09 16.75 6.62
C ARG A 239 17.94 17.75 6.75
N ILE A 240 16.79 17.46 6.13
CA ILE A 240 15.60 18.33 6.21
C ILE A 240 15.05 18.38 7.63
N TYR A 241 14.99 17.23 8.31
CA TYR A 241 14.55 17.15 9.69
C TYR A 241 15.48 17.92 10.65
N ASP A 242 16.80 17.71 10.56
CA ASP A 242 17.79 18.37 11.42
C ASP A 242 17.74 19.90 11.20
N LEU A 243 17.57 20.35 9.95
CA LEU A 243 17.35 21.76 9.63
C LEU A 243 16.11 22.30 10.34
N ALA A 244 14.97 21.61 10.24
CA ALA A 244 13.72 22.05 10.84
C ALA A 244 13.81 22.14 12.36
N VAL A 245 14.49 21.21 13.03
CA VAL A 245 14.72 21.27 14.48
C VAL A 245 15.70 22.39 14.84
N LYS A 246 16.82 22.51 14.12
CA LYS A 246 17.84 23.56 14.36
C LYS A 246 17.27 24.96 14.21
N LYS A 247 16.39 25.17 13.23
CA LYS A 247 15.70 26.44 12.99
C LYS A 247 14.47 26.65 13.88
N LYS A 248 14.19 25.73 14.81
CA LYS A 248 13.00 25.76 15.65
C LYS A 248 11.72 25.85 14.82
N ILE A 249 11.67 25.20 13.66
CA ILE A 249 10.44 25.03 12.87
C ILE A 249 9.61 23.90 13.50
N LEU A 250 10.27 22.85 13.96
CA LEU A 250 9.67 21.74 14.68
C LEU A 250 10.23 21.64 16.10
N GLU A 251 9.37 21.26 17.02
CA GLU A 251 9.73 20.80 18.37
C GLU A 251 9.64 19.29 18.42
N GLU A 252 10.67 18.63 18.96
CA GLU A 252 10.73 17.16 19.07
C GLU A 252 10.64 16.67 20.50
N LYS A 253 10.10 15.47 20.66
CA LYS A 253 10.23 14.65 21.85
C LYS A 253 10.42 13.19 21.46
N SER A 254 10.99 12.41 22.38
CA SER A 254 11.11 10.97 22.23
C SER A 254 9.74 10.31 22.13
N LEU A 255 9.65 9.28 21.28
CA LEU A 255 8.48 8.42 21.22
C LEU A 255 8.58 7.39 22.35
N GLU A 256 7.57 7.33 23.22
CA GLU A 256 7.51 6.33 24.29
C GLU A 256 7.36 4.90 23.72
N LYS A 257 7.79 3.90 24.50
CA LYS A 257 7.81 2.50 24.04
C LYS A 257 6.42 1.99 23.60
N ASP A 258 5.38 2.26 24.39
CA ASP A 258 4.02 1.82 24.08
C ASP A 258 3.47 2.50 22.82
N ASN A 259 3.83 3.77 22.62
CA ASN A 259 3.49 4.53 21.42
C ASN A 259 4.24 4.03 20.18
N TYR A 260 5.47 3.57 20.33
CA TYR A 260 6.22 2.90 19.28
C TYR A 260 5.60 1.53 18.92
N GLU A 261 5.24 0.72 19.92
CA GLU A 261 4.57 -0.56 19.69
C GLU A 261 3.22 -0.37 18.98
N LEU A 262 2.45 0.67 19.31
CA LEU A 262 1.23 1.00 18.57
C LEU A 262 1.49 1.22 17.07
N VAL A 263 2.56 1.94 16.71
CA VAL A 263 2.92 2.14 15.29
C VAL A 263 3.33 0.83 14.63
N LEU A 264 4.04 -0.04 15.35
CA LEU A 264 4.38 -1.39 14.88
C LEU A 264 3.14 -2.25 14.67
N ASP A 265 2.19 -2.25 15.60
CA ASP A 265 0.96 -3.04 15.52
C ASP A 265 0.06 -2.59 14.38
N LEU A 266 -0.05 -1.27 14.16
CA LEU A 266 -0.73 -0.73 13.01
C LEU A 266 -0.04 -1.12 11.69
N THR A 267 1.29 -1.16 11.67
CA THR A 267 2.05 -1.68 10.52
C THR A 267 1.80 -3.18 10.31
N ARG A 268 1.80 -3.97 11.40
CA ARG A 268 1.48 -5.40 11.38
C ARG A 268 0.09 -5.67 10.84
N SER A 269 -0.91 -4.85 11.19
CA SER A 269 -2.29 -5.03 10.71
C SER A 269 -2.48 -4.91 9.19
N LYS A 270 -1.47 -4.39 8.46
CA LYS A 270 -1.43 -4.43 6.98
C LYS A 270 -0.92 -5.76 6.42
N THR A 271 -0.46 -6.65 7.28
CA THR A 271 -0.13 -8.04 7.00
C THR A 271 -1.14 -8.91 7.75
N GLU A 272 -1.92 -9.71 7.03
CA GLU A 272 -2.87 -10.59 7.70
C GLU A 272 -2.09 -11.76 8.31
N ILE A 273 -2.14 -11.92 9.63
CA ILE A 273 -1.56 -13.09 10.30
C ILE A 273 -2.67 -14.13 10.43
N VAL A 274 -2.49 -15.26 9.77
CA VAL A 274 -3.52 -16.26 9.56
C VAL A 274 -3.01 -17.64 9.96
N PRO A 275 -3.83 -18.46 10.65
CA PRO A 275 -3.48 -19.85 10.90
C PRO A 275 -3.58 -20.65 9.60
N ILE A 276 -2.72 -21.66 9.47
CA ILE A 276 -2.87 -22.70 8.46
C ILE A 276 -4.04 -23.59 8.89
N GLU A 277 -5.14 -23.57 8.14
CA GLU A 277 -6.34 -24.36 8.47
C GLU A 277 -6.20 -25.83 8.05
N ASN A 278 -5.51 -26.08 6.93
CA ASN A 278 -5.27 -27.43 6.44
C ASN A 278 -4.01 -27.49 5.57
N ILE A 279 -3.40 -28.68 5.51
CA ILE A 279 -2.27 -28.98 4.63
C ILE A 279 -2.60 -30.27 3.88
N VAL A 280 -2.50 -30.23 2.55
CA VAL A 280 -2.61 -31.41 1.69
C VAL A 280 -1.25 -31.68 1.07
N GLU A 281 -0.71 -32.86 1.31
CA GLU A 281 0.54 -33.30 0.70
C GLU A 281 0.24 -34.03 -0.62
N HIS A 282 0.77 -33.48 -1.72
CA HIS A 282 0.67 -34.09 -3.04
C HIS A 282 1.89 -34.96 -3.33
N SER A 283 3.06 -34.54 -2.85
CA SER A 283 4.32 -35.29 -2.87
C SER A 283 5.29 -34.74 -1.81
N PRO A 284 6.44 -35.40 -1.54
CA PRO A 284 7.43 -34.89 -0.59
C PRO A 284 7.93 -33.47 -0.87
N GLU A 285 7.85 -33.03 -2.12
CA GLU A 285 8.31 -31.70 -2.57
C GLU A 285 7.14 -30.74 -2.86
N LEU A 286 5.88 -31.13 -2.62
CA LEU A 286 4.72 -30.35 -3.04
C LEU A 286 3.53 -30.46 -2.07
N ARG A 287 3.11 -29.32 -1.51
CA ARG A 287 1.98 -29.22 -0.57
C ARG A 287 1.04 -28.08 -0.94
N SER A 288 -0.26 -28.28 -0.73
CA SER A 288 -1.26 -27.20 -0.71
C SER A 288 -1.54 -26.78 0.74
N TYR A 289 -1.48 -25.49 1.01
CA TYR A 289 -1.86 -24.88 2.28
C TYR A 289 -3.20 -24.17 2.12
N TYR A 290 -4.11 -24.40 3.06
CA TYR A 290 -5.42 -23.77 3.09
C TYR A 290 -5.47 -22.71 4.17
N ILE A 291 -5.80 -21.50 3.76
CA ILE A 291 -5.70 -20.31 4.60
C ILE A 291 -6.90 -19.43 4.35
N ARG A 292 -7.53 -18.94 5.42
CA ARG A 292 -8.68 -18.07 5.31
C ARG A 292 -8.26 -16.61 5.30
N SER A 293 -8.62 -15.91 4.22
CA SER A 293 -8.48 -14.46 4.11
C SER A 293 -9.65 -13.89 3.30
N PRO A 294 -10.69 -13.35 3.97
CA PRO A 294 -11.82 -12.71 3.30
C PRO A 294 -11.39 -11.52 2.45
N THR A 295 -10.39 -10.79 2.93
CA THR A 295 -9.85 -9.58 2.32
C THR A 295 -9.18 -9.89 0.98
N ILE A 296 -8.28 -10.87 0.96
CA ILE A 296 -7.58 -11.29 -0.25
C ILE A 296 -8.55 -11.96 -1.23
N ALA A 297 -9.43 -12.84 -0.73
CA ALA A 297 -10.41 -13.53 -1.56
C ALA A 297 -11.32 -12.55 -2.33
N LYS A 298 -11.77 -11.48 -1.67
CA LYS A 298 -12.59 -10.42 -2.30
C LYS A 298 -11.82 -9.65 -3.37
N ALA A 299 -10.55 -9.35 -3.13
CA ALA A 299 -9.71 -8.54 -4.01
C ALA A 299 -9.11 -9.33 -5.19
N TYR A 300 -8.94 -10.65 -5.07
CA TYR A 300 -8.19 -11.47 -6.01
C TYR A 300 -8.79 -11.52 -7.41
N ARG A 301 -7.93 -11.51 -8.43
CA ARG A 301 -8.26 -11.79 -9.82
C ARG A 301 -7.24 -12.78 -10.41
N PRO A 302 -7.64 -13.70 -11.32
CA PRO A 302 -6.71 -14.64 -11.95
C PRO A 302 -5.51 -13.93 -12.58
N GLY A 303 -4.30 -14.45 -12.31
CA GLY A 303 -3.02 -13.82 -12.67
C GLY A 303 -2.37 -13.04 -11.53
N ASN A 304 -3.11 -12.78 -10.45
CA ASN A 304 -2.53 -12.25 -9.22
C ASN A 304 -1.79 -13.33 -8.41
N PHE A 305 -0.95 -12.87 -7.49
CA PHE A 305 -0.24 -13.70 -6.52
C PHE A 305 -0.32 -13.08 -5.12
N VAL A 306 -0.01 -13.84 -4.09
CA VAL A 306 0.12 -13.36 -2.71
C VAL A 306 1.57 -13.46 -2.27
N VAL A 307 1.94 -12.76 -1.21
CA VAL A 307 3.25 -12.89 -0.58
C VAL A 307 3.04 -13.47 0.80
N LEU A 308 3.59 -14.64 1.05
CA LEU A 308 3.64 -15.24 2.37
C LEU A 308 4.82 -14.63 3.13
N TRP A 309 4.62 -14.30 4.40
CA TRP A 309 5.65 -13.84 5.30
C TRP A 309 5.85 -14.85 6.41
N LEU A 310 7.07 -15.35 6.53
CA LEU A 310 7.49 -16.14 7.68
C LEU A 310 8.42 -15.28 8.54
N PRO A 311 8.14 -15.11 9.85
CA PRO A 311 9.03 -14.38 10.75
C PRO A 311 10.48 -14.88 10.62
N ASP A 312 11.42 -13.93 10.59
CA ASP A 312 12.88 -14.16 10.58
C ASP A 312 13.43 -14.93 9.36
N ILE A 313 12.67 -15.01 8.26
CA ILE A 313 13.07 -15.77 7.07
C ILE A 313 12.99 -14.89 5.83
N ASP A 314 11.79 -14.77 5.22
CA ASP A 314 11.65 -14.12 3.91
C ASP A 314 10.17 -13.84 3.56
N PHE A 315 9.99 -13.12 2.45
CA PHE A 315 8.74 -12.88 1.75
C PHE A 315 8.65 -13.76 0.51
N LEU A 316 7.74 -14.74 0.52
CA LEU A 316 7.60 -15.76 -0.51
C LEU A 316 6.42 -15.45 -1.43
N PRO A 317 6.64 -14.98 -2.68
CA PRO A 317 5.56 -14.79 -3.63
C PRO A 317 5.01 -16.16 -4.07
N MET A 318 3.70 -16.32 -3.96
CA MET A 318 2.99 -17.58 -4.24
C MET A 318 1.71 -17.31 -5.03
N SER A 319 1.48 -18.11 -6.06
CA SER A 319 0.19 -18.10 -6.75
C SER A 319 -0.89 -18.75 -5.90
N ILE A 320 -2.11 -18.23 -6.01
CA ILE A 320 -3.29 -18.88 -5.43
C ILE A 320 -3.78 -19.94 -6.41
N SER A 321 -3.95 -21.17 -5.97
CA SER A 321 -4.38 -22.32 -6.78
C SER A 321 -5.88 -22.59 -6.71
N ASN A 322 -6.57 -22.05 -5.70
CA ASN A 322 -8.01 -22.05 -5.62
C ASN A 322 -8.53 -20.99 -4.65
N ILE A 323 -9.77 -20.57 -4.84
CA ILE A 323 -10.51 -19.74 -3.88
C ILE A 323 -11.92 -20.29 -3.75
N ASN A 324 -12.27 -20.74 -2.54
CA ASN A 324 -13.63 -21.13 -2.21
C ASN A 324 -14.18 -20.27 -1.07
N GLY A 325 -15.05 -19.32 -1.41
CA GLY A 325 -15.50 -18.29 -0.48
C GLY A 325 -14.30 -17.46 0.01
N ASN A 326 -13.99 -17.56 1.30
CA ASN A 326 -12.84 -16.88 1.91
C ASN A 326 -11.61 -17.78 2.11
N LEU A 327 -11.70 -19.05 1.70
CA LEU A 327 -10.62 -20.03 1.86
C LEU A 327 -9.75 -20.04 0.60
N LEU A 328 -8.50 -19.66 0.77
CA LEU A 328 -7.46 -19.67 -0.26
C LEU A 328 -6.72 -21.00 -0.22
N GLU A 329 -6.45 -21.57 -1.38
CA GLU A 329 -5.51 -22.68 -1.54
C GLU A 329 -4.23 -22.15 -2.18
N ILE A 330 -3.08 -22.44 -1.55
CA ILE A 330 -1.76 -22.02 -2.03
C ILE A 330 -0.88 -23.25 -2.15
N THR A 331 -0.50 -23.60 -3.37
CA THR A 331 0.30 -24.80 -3.66
C THR A 331 1.76 -24.42 -3.83
N ILE A 332 2.63 -25.08 -3.06
CA ILE A 332 4.02 -24.66 -2.87
C ILE A 332 4.95 -25.84 -3.10
N GLN A 333 5.93 -25.60 -3.95
CA GLN A 333 7.02 -26.53 -4.20
C GLN A 333 8.22 -26.21 -3.30
N LYS A 334 8.82 -27.23 -2.70
CA LYS A 334 10.00 -27.10 -1.84
C LYS A 334 11.26 -27.02 -2.71
N ILE A 335 11.79 -25.81 -2.89
CA ILE A 335 12.92 -25.55 -3.80
C ILE A 335 14.01 -24.62 -3.23
N GLY A 336 13.76 -23.97 -2.10
CA GLY A 336 14.72 -23.07 -1.45
C GLY A 336 14.43 -22.85 0.03
N ASP A 337 15.36 -22.22 0.74
CA ASP A 337 15.39 -22.12 2.20
C ASP A 337 14.07 -21.63 2.81
N GLY A 338 13.44 -20.62 2.20
CA GLY A 338 12.14 -20.13 2.65
C GLY A 338 11.02 -21.17 2.54
N THR A 339 10.93 -21.88 1.41
CA THR A 339 9.94 -22.95 1.21
C THR A 339 10.24 -24.17 2.07
N VAL A 340 11.51 -24.47 2.36
CA VAL A 340 11.89 -25.58 3.26
C VAL A 340 11.34 -25.32 4.66
N LYS A 341 11.52 -24.10 5.20
CA LYS A 341 10.97 -23.74 6.51
C LYS A 341 9.44 -23.68 6.52
N LEU A 342 8.82 -23.31 5.40
CA LEU A 342 7.36 -23.40 5.29
C LEU A 342 6.87 -24.86 5.40
N PHE A 343 7.63 -25.82 4.88
CA PHE A 343 7.31 -27.25 5.00
C PHE A 343 7.49 -27.81 6.42
N GLU A 344 8.17 -27.08 7.31
CA GLU A 344 8.25 -27.42 8.73
C GLU A 344 6.99 -26.97 9.51
N LYS A 345 6.16 -26.10 8.92
CA LYS A 345 4.93 -25.61 9.53
C LYS A 345 3.85 -26.69 9.55
N GLN A 346 3.04 -26.65 10.60
CA GLN A 346 1.93 -27.56 10.83
C GLN A 346 0.60 -26.83 10.80
N ILE A 347 -0.49 -27.59 10.71
CA ILE A 347 -1.85 -27.06 10.87
C ILE A 347 -1.93 -26.34 12.23
N GLY A 348 -2.49 -25.14 12.22
CA GLY A 348 -2.58 -24.26 13.39
C GLY A 348 -1.42 -23.27 13.53
N ASP A 349 -0.26 -23.50 12.90
CA ASP A 349 0.81 -22.50 12.87
C ASP A 349 0.36 -21.25 12.10
N THR A 350 0.85 -20.09 12.52
CA THR A 350 0.54 -18.82 11.85
C THR A 350 1.59 -18.45 10.83
N ILE A 351 1.11 -17.85 9.72
CA ILE A 351 1.94 -17.20 8.73
C ILE A 351 1.37 -15.82 8.41
N GLY A 352 2.21 -14.89 7.97
CA GLY A 352 1.72 -13.65 7.38
C GLY A 352 1.32 -13.89 5.93
N ILE A 353 0.26 -13.23 5.47
CA ILE A 353 -0.13 -13.19 4.07
C ILE A 353 -0.40 -11.75 3.65
N ARG A 354 0.05 -11.41 2.43
CA ARG A 354 -0.10 -10.11 1.80
C ARG A 354 -0.58 -10.26 0.36
N GLY A 355 -1.22 -9.23 -0.17
CA GLY A 355 -1.69 -9.17 -1.55
C GLY A 355 -3.21 -9.07 -1.62
N PRO A 356 -3.85 -9.42 -2.75
CA PRO A 356 -3.23 -9.97 -3.96
C PRO A 356 -2.47 -8.90 -4.76
N PHE A 357 -1.31 -9.26 -5.29
CA PHE A 357 -0.43 -8.44 -6.11
C PHE A 357 -0.38 -8.93 -7.56
N GLY A 358 0.23 -8.15 -8.45
CA GLY A 358 0.36 -8.49 -9.86
C GLY A 358 -0.80 -7.99 -10.72
N ASN A 359 -0.76 -8.33 -12.01
CA ASN A 359 -1.77 -7.93 -12.97
C ASN A 359 -2.74 -9.08 -13.21
N ALA A 360 -4.02 -8.77 -13.33
CA ALA A 360 -5.00 -9.75 -13.78
C ALA A 360 -4.79 -10.05 -15.27
N TRP A 361 -5.10 -11.28 -15.68
CA TRP A 361 -5.16 -11.61 -17.11
C TRP A 361 -6.39 -10.98 -17.76
N ASN A 362 -6.20 -10.31 -18.89
CA ASN A 362 -7.30 -9.82 -19.72
C ASN A 362 -7.63 -10.88 -20.78
N TYR A 363 -8.88 -11.36 -20.75
CA TYR A 363 -9.41 -12.37 -21.67
C TYR A 363 -10.82 -12.01 -22.16
N GLU A 364 -11.23 -10.75 -22.02
CA GLU A 364 -12.61 -10.32 -22.34
C GLU A 364 -12.92 -10.49 -23.84
N ASP A 365 -11.98 -10.12 -24.71
CA ASP A 365 -12.17 -10.17 -26.17
C ASP A 365 -11.89 -11.55 -26.78
N ALA A 366 -11.31 -12.48 -26.00
CA ALA A 366 -10.98 -13.81 -26.49
C ALA A 366 -12.21 -14.73 -26.45
N THR A 367 -12.49 -15.45 -27.55
CA THR A 367 -13.56 -16.48 -27.58
C THR A 367 -13.00 -17.87 -27.34
N ASN A 368 -11.90 -18.21 -28.01
CA ASN A 368 -11.21 -19.49 -27.89
C ASN A 368 -9.93 -19.30 -27.09
N ILE A 369 -9.76 -20.07 -26.02
CA ILE A 369 -8.65 -19.91 -25.07
C ILE A 369 -8.02 -21.27 -24.83
N LEU A 370 -6.72 -21.37 -25.05
CA LEU A 370 -5.90 -22.51 -24.63
C LEU A 370 -5.16 -22.13 -23.35
N VAL A 371 -5.45 -22.83 -22.26
CA VAL A 371 -4.77 -22.71 -20.99
C VAL A 371 -3.71 -23.79 -20.91
N THR A 372 -2.44 -23.39 -20.78
CA THR A 372 -1.31 -24.34 -20.67
C THR A 372 -0.56 -24.15 -19.36
N GLY A 373 -0.17 -25.25 -18.72
CA GLY A 373 0.55 -25.21 -17.44
C GLY A 373 1.56 -26.36 -17.33
N GLY A 374 2.71 -26.07 -16.73
CA GLY A 374 3.80 -27.02 -16.53
C GLY A 374 4.18 -27.15 -15.06
N GLY A 375 4.23 -28.37 -14.51
CA GLY A 375 4.63 -28.64 -13.12
C GLY A 375 3.85 -27.80 -12.10
N VAL A 376 4.54 -27.13 -11.16
CA VAL A 376 3.87 -26.25 -10.17
C VAL A 376 3.19 -25.04 -10.83
N GLY A 377 3.57 -24.67 -12.05
CA GLY A 377 2.90 -23.61 -12.81
C GLY A 377 1.43 -23.92 -13.11
N ILE A 378 1.02 -25.20 -13.07
CA ILE A 378 -0.39 -25.61 -13.15
C ILE A 378 -1.21 -24.93 -12.04
N ALA A 379 -0.66 -24.80 -10.83
CA ALA A 379 -1.34 -24.16 -9.71
C ALA A 379 -1.72 -22.70 -10.00
N ALA A 380 -0.92 -21.96 -10.78
CA ALA A 380 -1.23 -20.56 -11.08
C ALA A 380 -2.41 -20.40 -12.04
N ILE A 381 -2.62 -21.36 -12.96
CA ILE A 381 -3.62 -21.26 -14.03
C ILE A 381 -4.99 -21.80 -13.65
N THR A 382 -5.08 -22.65 -12.62
CA THR A 382 -6.34 -23.30 -12.22
C THR A 382 -7.43 -22.29 -11.84
N THR A 383 -7.07 -21.16 -11.22
CA THR A 383 -8.02 -20.11 -10.83
C THR A 383 -8.66 -19.38 -12.01
N LEU A 384 -8.11 -19.53 -13.23
CA LEU A 384 -8.66 -18.94 -14.44
C LEU A 384 -9.85 -19.76 -15.00
N ILE A 385 -9.90 -21.07 -14.74
CA ILE A 385 -10.86 -21.98 -15.39
C ILE A 385 -12.32 -21.60 -15.08
N ASP A 386 -12.66 -21.39 -13.80
CA ASP A 386 -14.03 -21.07 -13.40
C ASP A 386 -14.53 -19.73 -13.99
N PRO A 387 -13.77 -18.62 -13.93
CA PRO A 387 -14.12 -17.39 -14.62
C PRO A 387 -14.31 -17.55 -16.14
N LEU A 388 -13.46 -18.33 -16.82
CA LEU A 388 -13.62 -18.56 -18.26
C LEU A 388 -14.91 -19.32 -18.59
N LYS A 389 -15.23 -20.37 -17.81
CA LYS A 389 -16.49 -21.12 -17.95
C LYS A 389 -17.71 -20.24 -17.70
N LYS A 390 -17.69 -19.43 -16.62
CA LYS A 390 -18.78 -18.52 -16.27
C LYS A 390 -19.05 -17.49 -17.38
N ASN A 391 -18.00 -17.05 -18.06
CA ASN A 391 -18.09 -16.15 -19.22
C ASN A 391 -18.33 -16.87 -20.55
N LYS A 392 -18.67 -18.17 -20.53
CA LYS A 392 -19.01 -18.99 -21.70
C LYS A 392 -17.92 -18.95 -22.79
N LYS A 393 -16.65 -18.92 -22.40
CA LYS A 393 -15.51 -19.01 -23.33
C LYS A 393 -15.31 -20.47 -23.78
N ASN A 394 -14.76 -20.68 -24.97
CA ASN A 394 -14.35 -21.99 -25.44
C ASN A 394 -12.95 -22.29 -24.88
N VAL A 395 -12.87 -23.12 -23.84
CA VAL A 395 -11.64 -23.38 -23.10
C VAL A 395 -11.08 -24.74 -23.44
N PHE A 396 -9.81 -24.78 -23.82
CA PHE A 396 -8.99 -25.99 -23.93
C PHE A 396 -7.92 -25.93 -22.85
N VAL A 397 -7.62 -27.08 -22.24
CA VAL A 397 -6.59 -27.17 -21.20
C VAL A 397 -5.58 -28.23 -21.61
N ALA A 398 -4.30 -27.88 -21.54
CA ALA A 398 -3.19 -28.80 -21.73
C ALA A 398 -2.19 -28.64 -20.59
N ILE A 399 -1.98 -29.69 -19.81
CA ILE A 399 -1.05 -29.69 -18.68
C ILE A 399 0.05 -30.73 -18.86
N GLY A 400 1.25 -30.38 -18.41
CA GLY A 400 2.41 -31.25 -18.44
C GLY A 400 3.16 -31.24 -17.11
N ALA A 401 3.74 -32.36 -16.72
CA ALA A 401 4.66 -32.44 -15.60
C ALA A 401 5.83 -33.36 -15.93
N LYS A 402 6.78 -33.53 -15.00
CA LYS A 402 7.94 -34.42 -15.19
C LYS A 402 7.64 -35.90 -14.90
N ASP A 403 6.58 -36.14 -14.14
CA ASP A 403 6.10 -37.43 -13.66
C ASP A 403 4.63 -37.29 -13.24
N GLU A 404 3.94 -38.42 -13.08
CA GLU A 404 2.52 -38.46 -12.72
C GLU A 404 2.23 -37.78 -11.38
N ALA A 405 3.13 -37.95 -10.40
CA ALA A 405 3.01 -37.34 -9.07
C ALA A 405 3.07 -35.80 -9.10
N SER A 406 3.76 -35.23 -10.08
CA SER A 406 3.89 -33.78 -10.26
C SER A 406 2.77 -33.18 -11.12
N LEU A 407 1.87 -34.01 -11.70
CA LEU A 407 0.74 -33.58 -12.51
C LEU A 407 -0.44 -33.14 -11.63
N ILE A 408 -0.22 -32.09 -10.84
CA ILE A 408 -1.21 -31.59 -9.88
C ILE A 408 -2.50 -31.14 -10.53
N PHE A 409 -3.61 -31.38 -9.82
CA PHE A 409 -4.96 -30.96 -10.19
C PHE A 409 -5.49 -31.53 -11.51
N ALA A 410 -4.87 -32.58 -12.07
CA ALA A 410 -5.34 -33.22 -13.30
C ALA A 410 -6.82 -33.63 -13.21
N ASP A 411 -7.20 -34.38 -12.18
CA ASP A 411 -8.59 -34.82 -11.97
C ASP A 411 -9.57 -33.64 -11.88
N ARG A 412 -9.23 -32.63 -11.06
CA ARG A 412 -10.01 -31.39 -10.93
C ARG A 412 -10.18 -30.68 -12.28
N LEU A 413 -9.13 -30.62 -13.09
CA LEU A 413 -9.18 -29.96 -14.40
C LEU A 413 -9.97 -30.79 -15.43
N ILE A 414 -9.86 -32.11 -15.40
CA ILE A 414 -10.66 -33.03 -16.23
C ILE A 414 -12.15 -32.90 -15.86
N ASP A 415 -12.48 -32.87 -14.56
CA ASP A 415 -13.85 -32.66 -14.09
C ASP A 415 -14.43 -31.32 -14.56
N LEU A 416 -13.61 -30.26 -14.55
CA LEU A 416 -14.02 -28.94 -15.00
C LEU A 416 -14.08 -28.82 -16.53
N ILE A 417 -13.15 -29.44 -17.24
CA ILE A 417 -12.96 -29.42 -18.69
C ILE A 417 -12.63 -30.86 -19.14
N PRO A 418 -13.64 -31.66 -19.53
CA PRO A 418 -13.46 -33.10 -19.83
C PRO A 418 -12.44 -33.43 -20.91
N ASN A 419 -12.17 -32.50 -21.83
CA ASN A 419 -11.17 -32.66 -22.89
C ASN A 419 -9.78 -32.14 -22.48
N THR A 420 -9.48 -32.08 -21.19
CA THR A 420 -8.15 -31.69 -20.69
C THR A 420 -7.11 -32.69 -21.15
N MET A 421 -6.04 -32.20 -21.78
CA MET A 421 -4.92 -33.01 -22.23
C MET A 421 -3.84 -33.04 -21.15
N CYS A 422 -3.37 -34.23 -20.81
CA CYS A 422 -2.36 -34.47 -19.78
C CYS A 422 -1.14 -35.17 -20.39
N THR A 423 0.07 -34.76 -19.99
CA THR A 423 1.32 -35.42 -20.39
C THR A 423 2.35 -35.38 -19.26
N THR A 424 3.27 -36.35 -19.25
CA THR A 424 4.34 -36.53 -18.25
C THR A 424 5.67 -36.76 -18.92
#